data_AF-A0A3M1F2Z8-F1
#
_entry.id   AF-A0A3M1F2Z8-F1
#
_cell.length_a   1.000
_cell.length_b   1.000
_cell.length_c   1.000
_cell.angle_alpha   90.00
_cell.angle_beta   90.00
_cell.angle_gamma   90.00
#
_symmetry.space_group_name_H-M   'P 1'
#
loop_
_entity.id
_entity.type
_entity.pdbx_description
1 polymer ?
#
loop_
_entity_poly.entity_id
_entity_poly.type
_entity_poly.pdbx_seq_one_letter_code
_entity_poly.pdbx_strand_id
1 'polypeptide(L)'
;MKDAMRKPSLLFITGLMLFAAGIVLAIPRPTQAQCGSSASSCKSCHETQGEYPVNTEGDWHTDHAFGDFCEFCHAGNVQATDKEGAHQGLAAPLDDVAASCQGCHPQDLQERSEKYAAILGVELGGGGAPAGGDGGGQTGGNAGTGDSETGGGAVTSVAAPLGGEEIDFNLLYAEQQAPPPLIENWGNVILLVLITVTAIAFFLTAWTWEGWGQVVAGWINDNVAVVSEAVAEAGAAVTEEGEPGPDVLPTPAELAALFERKPELKTLWPRLAHGSTRLLADLNQILSDEEQGANLLHAVSRLDLKMISAMKSWREKDRELLLALAKEL
;
A
#
# COMPACT_ATOMS: atom_id res chain seq x y z
N MET A 1 -52.43 18.49 -25.48
CA MET A 1 -51.11 18.98 -25.04
C MET A 1 -50.71 18.57 -23.62
N LYS A 2 -51.64 18.34 -22.67
CA LYS A 2 -51.29 17.93 -21.29
C LYS A 2 -50.69 16.51 -21.16
N ASP A 3 -51.01 15.59 -22.07
CA ASP A 3 -50.52 14.20 -22.00
C ASP A 3 -49.10 14.01 -22.54
N ALA A 4 -48.56 14.97 -23.31
CA ALA A 4 -47.20 14.90 -23.83
C ALA A 4 -46.14 15.24 -22.77
N MET A 5 -46.52 15.98 -21.71
CA MET A 5 -45.59 16.45 -20.68
C MET A 5 -45.43 15.47 -19.50
N ARG A 6 -46.36 14.52 -19.31
CA ARG A 6 -46.36 13.58 -18.16
C ARG A 6 -45.44 12.37 -18.32
N LYS A 7 -45.19 11.92 -19.56
CA LYS A 7 -44.37 10.73 -19.85
C LYS A 7 -42.86 10.91 -19.54
N PRO A 8 -42.20 12.05 -19.83
CA PRO A 8 -40.78 12.20 -19.52
C PRO A 8 -40.50 12.24 -18.01
N SER A 9 -41.42 12.76 -17.20
CA SER A 9 -41.24 12.86 -15.75
C SER A 9 -41.25 11.51 -15.03
N LEU A 10 -41.98 10.52 -15.56
CA LEU A 10 -42.09 9.19 -14.93
C LEU A 10 -40.83 8.34 -15.15
N LEU A 11 -40.22 8.46 -16.34
CA LEU A 11 -38.96 7.77 -16.67
C LEU A 11 -37.80 8.30 -15.83
N PHE A 12 -37.75 9.61 -15.60
CA PHE A 12 -36.71 10.24 -14.79
C PHE A 12 -36.75 9.76 -13.32
N ILE A 13 -37.94 9.73 -12.72
CA ILE A 13 -38.11 9.27 -11.32
C ILE A 13 -37.75 7.77 -11.18
N THR A 14 -38.12 6.96 -12.16
CA THR A 14 -37.82 5.51 -12.16
C THR A 14 -36.30 5.27 -12.26
N GLY A 15 -35.61 6.04 -13.12
CA GLY A 15 -34.15 6.00 -13.23
C GLY A 15 -33.44 6.39 -11.94
N LEU A 16 -33.92 7.43 -11.27
CA LEU A 16 -33.36 7.89 -9.98
C LEU A 16 -33.48 6.83 -8.88
N MET A 17 -34.62 6.13 -8.79
CA MET A 17 -34.81 5.07 -7.80
C MET A 17 -33.91 3.85 -8.04
N LEU A 18 -33.75 3.41 -9.29
CA LEU A 18 -32.86 2.30 -9.62
C LEU A 18 -31.39 2.64 -9.32
N PHE A 19 -30.98 3.88 -9.59
CA PHE A 19 -29.65 4.37 -9.26
C PHE A 19 -29.39 4.36 -7.75
N ALA A 20 -30.33 4.86 -6.95
CA ALA A 20 -30.22 4.86 -5.49
C ALA A 20 -30.14 3.42 -4.92
N ALA A 21 -30.94 2.49 -5.45
CA ALA A 21 -30.88 1.08 -5.04
C ALA A 21 -29.53 0.43 -5.37
N GLY A 22 -28.96 0.76 -6.54
CA GLY A 22 -27.61 0.32 -6.92
C GLY A 22 -26.52 0.81 -5.96
N ILE A 23 -26.61 2.07 -5.52
CA ILE A 23 -25.67 2.61 -4.53
C ILE A 23 -25.77 1.84 -3.20
N VAL A 24 -26.98 1.58 -2.71
CA VAL A 24 -27.18 0.88 -1.43
C VAL A 24 -26.66 -0.57 -1.46
N LEU A 25 -26.82 -1.27 -2.59
CA LEU A 25 -26.32 -2.64 -2.76
C LEU A 25 -24.82 -2.71 -3.00
N ALA A 26 -24.19 -1.63 -3.45
CA ALA A 26 -22.75 -1.54 -3.64
C ALA A 26 -21.97 -1.16 -2.37
N ILE A 27 -22.66 -0.89 -1.25
CA ILE A 27 -22.00 -0.67 0.04
C ILE A 27 -21.42 -2.01 0.51
N PRO A 28 -20.09 -2.19 0.58
CA PRO A 28 -19.50 -3.43 1.04
C PRO A 28 -19.93 -3.69 2.49
N ARG A 29 -20.41 -4.91 2.76
CA ARG A 29 -20.64 -5.36 4.13
C ARG A 29 -19.44 -6.18 4.58
N PRO A 30 -18.92 -5.95 5.80
CA PRO A 30 -17.85 -6.78 6.33
C PRO A 30 -18.36 -8.22 6.49
N THR A 31 -17.70 -9.16 5.83
CA THR A 31 -17.84 -10.61 6.07
C THR A 31 -16.88 -11.02 7.18
N GLN A 32 -17.41 -11.47 8.32
CA GLN A 32 -16.59 -12.08 9.36
C GLN A 32 -16.31 -13.54 9.01
N ALA A 33 -15.08 -13.83 8.61
CA ALA A 33 -14.55 -15.18 8.44
C ALA A 33 -13.73 -15.56 9.70
N GLN A 34 -13.66 -16.86 9.95
CA GLN A 34 -13.03 -17.46 11.14
C GLN A 34 -11.50 -17.44 11.05
N CYS A 35 -10.86 -17.08 12.16
CA CYS A 35 -9.49 -17.34 12.63
C CYS A 35 -8.32 -16.78 11.81
N GLY A 36 -7.78 -15.64 12.25
CA GLY A 36 -6.45 -15.18 11.87
C GLY A 36 -5.28 -15.82 12.63
N SER A 37 -5.40 -17.09 12.98
CA SER A 37 -4.40 -17.78 13.81
C SER A 37 -3.34 -18.54 13.01
N SER A 38 -3.13 -18.26 11.71
CA SER A 38 -2.31 -19.16 10.86
C SER A 38 -0.99 -18.65 10.32
N ALA A 39 -0.67 -17.34 10.37
CA ALA A 39 0.64 -16.87 9.93
C ALA A 39 1.05 -15.52 10.53
N SER A 40 1.54 -15.54 11.76
CA SER A 40 2.38 -14.49 12.33
C SER A 40 3.68 -14.34 11.54
N SER A 41 4.22 -13.12 11.56
CA SER A 41 5.59 -12.86 11.09
C SER A 41 6.62 -13.76 11.77
N CYS A 42 6.38 -14.14 13.04
CA CYS A 42 7.22 -15.07 13.80
C CYS A 42 7.28 -16.44 13.13
N LYS A 43 6.14 -17.11 12.89
CA LYS A 43 6.10 -18.44 12.26
C LYS A 43 6.57 -18.42 10.81
N SER A 44 6.28 -17.34 10.07
CA SER A 44 6.79 -17.17 8.71
C SER A 44 8.33 -17.14 8.69
N CYS A 45 8.96 -16.37 9.57
CA CYS A 45 10.41 -16.24 9.61
C CYS A 45 11.10 -17.46 10.22
N HIS A 46 10.62 -17.92 11.37
CA HIS A 46 11.28 -19.00 12.12
C HIS A 46 11.05 -20.37 11.51
N GLU A 47 9.83 -20.67 11.07
CA GLU A 47 9.45 -22.03 10.66
C GLU A 47 9.42 -22.19 9.14
N THR A 48 8.84 -21.22 8.43
CA THR A 48 8.72 -21.31 6.96
C THR A 48 10.02 -20.96 6.25
N GLN A 49 10.67 -19.87 6.67
CA GLN A 49 11.98 -19.46 6.13
C GLN A 49 13.15 -20.20 6.81
N GLY A 50 12.91 -20.80 7.97
CA GLY A 50 13.87 -21.68 8.65
C GLY A 50 15.03 -20.94 9.30
N GLU A 51 14.86 -19.66 9.66
CA GLU A 51 15.91 -18.88 10.32
C GLU A 51 16.26 -19.44 11.71
N TYR A 52 15.25 -19.91 12.45
CA TYR A 52 15.42 -20.62 13.71
C TYR A 52 14.14 -21.44 14.02
N PRO A 53 13.97 -22.61 13.36
CA PRO A 53 12.76 -23.41 13.46
C PRO A 53 12.72 -24.19 14.78
N VAL A 54 11.65 -24.01 15.56
CA VAL A 54 11.47 -24.59 16.88
C VAL A 54 10.28 -25.55 16.97
N ASN A 55 9.39 -25.61 15.97
CA ASN A 55 8.20 -26.49 16.03
C ASN A 55 8.49 -27.99 16.17
N THR A 56 9.74 -28.41 15.96
CA THR A 56 10.18 -29.81 16.15
C THR A 56 11.17 -29.95 17.31
N GLU A 57 11.38 -28.88 18.08
CA GLU A 57 12.36 -28.81 19.15
C GLU A 57 11.70 -28.79 20.53
N GLY A 58 11.91 -29.88 21.27
CA GLY A 58 11.41 -30.04 22.63
C GLY A 58 9.91 -30.30 22.70
N ASP A 59 9.48 -30.82 23.84
CA ASP A 59 8.09 -31.24 24.05
C ASP A 59 7.12 -30.06 23.97
N TRP A 60 7.51 -28.88 24.50
CA TRP A 60 6.64 -27.69 24.52
C TRP A 60 6.29 -27.21 23.11
N HIS A 61 7.27 -26.91 22.27
CA HIS A 61 7.00 -26.42 20.92
C HIS A 61 6.32 -27.48 20.07
N THR A 62 6.69 -28.76 20.23
CA THR A 62 6.03 -29.85 19.49
C THR A 62 4.55 -29.95 19.85
N ASP A 63 4.21 -29.87 21.14
CA ASP A 63 2.83 -29.94 21.63
C ASP A 63 1.99 -28.72 21.18
N HIS A 64 2.63 -27.57 20.92
CA HIS A 64 1.97 -26.31 20.55
C HIS A 64 2.17 -25.90 19.09
N ALA A 65 2.90 -26.68 18.29
CA ALA A 65 3.22 -26.39 16.89
C ALA A 65 1.99 -26.38 15.97
N PHE A 66 0.86 -26.94 16.43
CA PHE A 66 -0.39 -27.01 15.68
C PHE A 66 -0.98 -25.63 15.38
N GLY A 67 -0.65 -24.61 16.17
CA GLY A 67 -1.11 -23.24 15.95
C GLY A 67 0.04 -22.23 15.87
N ASP A 68 -0.32 -20.97 15.66
CA ASP A 68 0.63 -19.88 15.69
C ASP A 68 0.52 -19.12 17.01
N PHE A 69 1.24 -19.62 18.01
CA PHE A 69 1.14 -19.12 19.38
C PHE A 69 2.42 -18.46 19.87
N CYS A 70 3.34 -18.14 18.95
CA CYS A 70 4.63 -17.57 19.27
C CYS A 70 4.47 -16.30 20.12
N GLU A 71 3.53 -15.42 19.75
CA GLU A 71 3.30 -14.17 20.48
C GLU A 71 2.69 -14.34 21.86
N PHE A 72 1.90 -15.39 22.09
CA PHE A 72 1.28 -15.57 23.40
C PHE A 72 2.31 -15.99 24.46
N CYS A 73 3.41 -16.61 24.03
CA CYS A 73 4.48 -17.05 24.94
C CYS A 73 5.68 -16.11 24.92
N HIS A 74 6.01 -15.52 23.78
CA HIS A 74 7.20 -14.70 23.59
C HIS A 74 6.89 -13.22 23.41
N ALA A 75 5.62 -12.82 23.37
CA ALA A 75 5.19 -11.48 22.96
C ALA A 75 5.73 -11.12 21.55
N GLY A 76 6.03 -9.84 21.32
CA GLY A 76 6.42 -9.34 20.00
C GLY A 76 5.25 -8.86 19.15
N ASN A 77 5.57 -8.40 17.94
CA ASN A 77 4.60 -7.87 16.99
C ASN A 77 4.46 -8.78 15.76
N VAL A 78 3.43 -9.61 15.77
CA VAL A 78 3.15 -10.57 14.70
C VAL A 78 2.77 -9.94 13.35
N GLN A 79 2.52 -8.64 13.32
CA GLN A 79 2.14 -7.90 12.11
C GLN A 79 3.32 -7.16 11.47
N ALA A 80 4.46 -7.05 12.15
CA ALA A 80 5.64 -6.40 11.59
C ALA A 80 6.27 -7.24 10.48
N THR A 81 6.66 -6.60 9.39
CA THR A 81 7.29 -7.25 8.23
C THR A 81 8.81 -7.24 8.28
N ASP A 82 9.39 -6.54 9.25
CA ASP A 82 10.82 -6.52 9.53
C ASP A 82 11.12 -7.11 10.91
N LYS A 83 12.34 -7.65 11.05
CA LYS A 83 12.79 -8.35 12.26
C LYS A 83 12.78 -7.45 13.50
N GLU A 84 13.16 -6.18 13.35
CA GLU A 84 13.27 -5.26 14.48
C GLU A 84 11.89 -4.92 15.03
N GLY A 85 10.94 -4.59 14.16
CA GLY A 85 9.55 -4.39 14.51
C GLY A 85 8.90 -5.65 15.11
N ALA A 86 9.17 -6.82 14.53
CA ALA A 86 8.60 -8.09 15.02
C ALA A 86 9.09 -8.44 16.42
N HIS A 87 10.34 -8.09 16.73
CA HIS A 87 10.96 -8.37 18.02
C HIS A 87 10.69 -7.30 19.09
N GLN A 88 9.95 -6.23 18.74
CA GLN A 88 9.62 -5.18 19.69
C GLN A 88 8.72 -5.73 20.81
N GLY A 89 9.20 -5.66 22.04
CA GLY A 89 8.45 -6.13 23.21
C GLY A 89 8.50 -7.64 23.43
N LEU A 90 9.45 -8.36 22.82
CA LEU A 90 9.70 -9.76 23.14
C LEU A 90 9.97 -9.95 24.64
N ALA A 91 9.41 -11.00 25.21
CA ALA A 91 9.61 -11.44 26.57
C ALA A 91 10.22 -12.85 26.61
N ALA A 92 10.84 -13.22 27.73
CA ALA A 92 11.29 -14.60 27.89
C ALA A 92 10.07 -15.51 28.09
N PRO A 93 10.10 -16.73 27.55
CA PRO A 93 8.97 -17.64 27.70
C PRO A 93 8.72 -17.94 29.17
N LEU A 94 7.44 -18.00 29.55
CA LEU A 94 6.99 -18.31 30.92
C LEU A 94 7.32 -17.25 31.99
N ASP A 95 7.77 -16.05 31.60
CA ASP A 95 7.91 -14.91 32.53
C ASP A 95 6.57 -14.57 33.22
N ASP A 96 5.46 -14.71 32.48
CA ASP A 96 4.10 -14.65 33.01
C ASP A 96 3.27 -15.81 32.45
N VAL A 97 3.32 -16.93 33.17
CA VAL A 97 2.58 -18.15 32.83
C VAL A 97 1.07 -17.92 32.80
N ALA A 98 0.54 -17.07 33.70
CA ALA A 98 -0.89 -16.77 33.71
C ALA A 98 -1.28 -16.03 32.43
N ALA A 99 -0.54 -14.97 32.07
CA ALA A 99 -0.80 -14.25 30.82
C ALA A 99 -0.62 -15.15 29.58
N SER A 100 0.39 -16.03 29.58
CA SER A 100 0.73 -16.86 28.42
C SER A 100 -0.21 -18.04 28.20
N CYS A 101 -0.73 -18.64 29.29
CA CYS A 101 -1.41 -19.93 29.22
C CYS A 101 -2.89 -19.88 29.61
N GLN A 102 -3.33 -18.89 30.42
CA GLN A 102 -4.70 -18.89 30.97
C GLN A 102 -5.79 -18.76 29.89
N GLY A 103 -5.48 -18.12 28.76
CA GLY A 103 -6.42 -17.99 27.64
C GLY A 103 -6.85 -19.33 27.04
N CYS A 104 -5.95 -20.33 27.02
CA CYS A 104 -6.21 -21.66 26.47
C CYS A 104 -6.43 -22.73 27.54
N HIS A 105 -5.86 -22.53 28.73
CA HIS A 105 -5.87 -23.48 29.84
C HIS A 105 -6.48 -22.89 31.12
N PRO A 106 -7.72 -22.37 31.10
CA PRO A 106 -8.29 -21.72 32.27
C PRO A 106 -8.60 -22.68 33.44
N GLN A 107 -8.71 -23.98 33.15
CA GLN A 107 -9.12 -25.01 34.11
C GLN A 107 -7.93 -25.84 34.62
N ASP A 108 -6.85 -25.91 33.86
CA ASP A 108 -5.69 -26.77 34.11
C ASP A 108 -4.35 -26.01 33.98
N LEU A 109 -4.39 -24.68 34.10
CA LEU A 109 -3.23 -23.78 34.03
C LEU A 109 -2.06 -24.27 34.89
N GLN A 110 -2.32 -24.54 36.18
CA GLN A 110 -1.29 -24.89 37.15
C GLN A 110 -0.65 -26.24 36.79
N GLU A 111 -1.47 -27.28 36.57
CA GLU A 111 -0.99 -28.63 36.23
C GLU A 111 -0.14 -28.63 34.96
N ARG A 112 -0.57 -27.90 33.92
CA ARG A 112 0.17 -27.84 32.66
C ARG A 112 1.45 -27.02 32.78
N SER A 113 1.38 -25.87 33.43
CA SER A 113 2.56 -25.01 33.57
C SER A 113 3.66 -25.65 34.41
N GLU A 114 3.31 -26.40 35.47
CA GLU A 114 4.28 -27.14 36.29
C GLU A 114 5.05 -28.19 35.48
N LYS A 115 4.39 -28.90 34.56
CA LYS A 115 5.05 -29.88 33.68
C LYS A 115 6.19 -29.23 32.89
N TYR A 116 5.95 -28.07 32.29
CA TYR A 116 6.94 -27.42 31.42
C TYR A 116 7.96 -26.59 32.20
N ALA A 117 7.58 -26.00 33.33
CA ALA A 117 8.52 -25.39 34.27
C ALA A 117 9.58 -26.39 34.73
N ALA A 118 9.17 -27.63 35.05
CA ALA A 118 10.08 -28.71 35.41
C ALA A 118 11.03 -29.12 34.26
N ILE A 119 10.53 -29.16 33.02
CA ILE A 119 11.35 -29.48 31.83
C ILE A 119 12.37 -28.37 31.54
N LEU A 120 11.96 -27.11 31.68
CA LEU A 120 12.77 -25.94 31.36
C LEU A 120 13.68 -25.49 32.53
N GLY A 121 13.49 -26.06 33.72
CA GLY A 121 14.27 -25.71 34.90
C GLY A 121 14.00 -24.28 35.40
N VAL A 122 12.81 -23.75 35.13
CA VAL A 122 12.38 -22.41 35.56
C VAL A 122 11.43 -22.53 36.74
N GLU A 123 11.55 -21.65 37.73
CA GLU A 123 10.51 -21.51 38.76
C GLU A 123 9.33 -20.75 38.13
N LEU A 124 8.11 -21.27 38.30
CA LEU A 124 6.92 -20.55 37.88
C LEU A 124 6.87 -19.21 38.61
N GLY A 125 7.00 -18.12 37.86
CA GLY A 125 6.83 -16.79 38.40
C GLY A 125 5.47 -16.70 39.11
N GLY A 126 5.45 -16.18 40.34
CA GLY A 126 4.24 -15.99 41.13
C GLY A 126 3.33 -14.91 40.55
N GLY A 127 2.86 -15.09 39.32
CA GLY A 127 1.83 -14.28 38.69
C GLY A 127 0.55 -14.46 39.48
N GLY A 128 0.16 -13.38 40.16
CA GLY A 128 -0.89 -13.39 41.18
C GLY A 128 -2.13 -14.15 40.74
N ALA A 129 -2.51 -15.16 41.53
CA ALA A 129 -3.81 -15.78 41.43
C ALA A 129 -4.89 -14.68 41.39
N PRO A 130 -5.88 -14.74 40.49
CA PRO A 130 -7.02 -13.84 40.57
C PRO A 130 -7.67 -14.08 41.93
N ALA A 131 -7.77 -13.03 42.74
CA ALA A 131 -8.50 -13.06 43.99
C ALA A 131 -9.97 -13.37 43.68
N GLY A 132 -10.32 -14.66 43.69
CA GLY A 132 -11.69 -15.12 43.73
C GLY A 132 -12.33 -14.56 45.00
N GLY A 133 -13.26 -13.64 44.82
CA GLY A 133 -14.01 -13.04 45.90
C GLY A 133 -14.83 -14.09 46.62
N ASP A 134 -14.32 -14.55 47.77
CA ASP A 134 -15.11 -15.23 48.77
C ASP A 134 -15.49 -14.20 49.84
N GLY A 135 -16.79 -13.94 49.94
CA GLY A 135 -17.36 -13.00 50.88
C GLY A 135 -17.33 -13.56 52.30
N GLY A 136 -16.64 -12.86 53.20
CA GLY A 136 -17.00 -12.83 54.62
C GLY A 136 -15.87 -13.20 55.58
N GLY A 137 -15.48 -12.22 56.41
CA GLY A 137 -14.83 -12.49 57.69
C GLY A 137 -13.67 -11.55 58.02
N GLN A 138 -13.98 -10.49 58.76
CA GLN A 138 -13.02 -9.59 59.40
C GLN A 138 -12.00 -10.35 60.29
N THR A 139 -10.73 -9.92 60.31
CA THR A 139 -10.17 -9.05 61.37
C THR A 139 -8.63 -9.04 61.35
N GLY A 140 -8.05 -7.84 61.41
CA GLY A 140 -6.86 -7.59 62.24
C GLY A 140 -5.49 -7.58 61.56
N GLY A 141 -4.98 -6.36 61.32
CA GLY A 141 -3.65 -6.03 61.84
C GLY A 141 -2.54 -5.70 60.85
N ASN A 142 -2.33 -4.39 60.74
CA ASN A 142 -1.05 -3.70 60.95
C ASN A 142 -0.32 -3.11 59.73
N ALA A 143 0.11 -1.88 59.98
CA ALA A 143 0.59 -0.87 59.05
C ALA A 143 1.97 -1.18 58.44
N GLY A 144 2.14 -0.71 57.21
CA GLY A 144 3.43 -0.54 56.54
C GLY A 144 3.28 0.50 55.44
N THR A 145 3.40 1.77 55.82
CA THR A 145 3.47 2.93 54.93
C THR A 145 4.78 2.89 54.15
N GLY A 146 4.69 2.92 52.82
CA GLY A 146 5.83 3.06 51.92
C GLY A 146 5.36 3.71 50.61
N ASP A 147 5.37 5.04 50.60
CA ASP A 147 5.18 5.84 49.40
C ASP A 147 6.38 5.62 48.45
N SER A 148 6.09 5.11 47.25
CA SER A 148 6.98 5.21 46.09
C SER A 148 6.15 5.65 44.91
N GLU A 149 6.04 6.98 44.76
CA GLU A 149 5.70 7.62 43.50
C GLU A 149 6.74 7.22 42.45
N THR A 150 6.33 6.46 41.44
CA THR A 150 7.05 6.42 40.16
C THR A 150 6.03 6.70 39.07
N GLY A 151 6.15 7.90 38.49
CA GLY A 151 5.33 8.36 37.38
C GLY A 151 5.59 7.51 36.14
N GLY A 152 4.76 6.49 35.94
CA GLY A 152 4.52 5.88 34.64
C GLY A 152 3.40 6.67 33.98
N GLY A 153 3.73 7.45 32.95
CA GLY A 153 2.72 8.06 32.08
C GLY A 153 1.76 6.97 31.61
N ALA A 154 0.47 7.20 31.80
CA ALA A 154 -0.58 6.29 31.38
C ALA A 154 -0.45 6.04 29.89
N VAL A 155 0.20 4.94 29.52
CA VAL A 155 -0.11 4.23 28.29
C VAL A 155 -1.60 3.95 28.40
N THR A 156 -2.38 4.65 27.58
CA THR A 156 -3.77 4.29 27.34
C THR A 156 -3.71 2.89 26.76
N SER A 157 -3.78 1.89 27.64
CA SER A 157 -4.02 0.51 27.31
C SER A 157 -5.28 0.52 26.46
N VAL A 158 -5.11 0.37 25.15
CA VAL A 158 -6.22 0.09 24.26
C VAL A 158 -6.84 -1.16 24.85
N ALA A 159 -8.06 -1.03 25.37
CA ALA A 159 -8.75 -2.15 25.99
C ALA A 159 -8.72 -3.32 24.99
N ALA A 160 -8.24 -4.48 25.44
CA ALA A 160 -8.31 -5.69 24.65
C ALA A 160 -9.74 -5.83 24.10
N PRO A 161 -9.91 -6.14 22.80
CA PRO A 161 -11.24 -6.26 22.22
C PRO A 161 -12.09 -7.18 23.08
N LEU A 162 -13.25 -6.68 23.49
CA LEU A 162 -14.20 -7.43 24.30
C LEU A 162 -14.54 -8.71 23.52
N GLY A 163 -14.00 -9.83 24.00
CA GLY A 163 -13.91 -11.08 23.25
C GLY A 163 -15.19 -11.45 22.50
N GLY A 164 -15.04 -11.71 21.20
CA GLY A 164 -16.13 -12.12 20.33
C GLY A 164 -15.91 -11.79 18.85
N GLU A 165 -15.05 -10.82 18.53
CA GLU A 165 -14.67 -10.50 17.16
C GLU A 165 -13.42 -11.28 16.77
N GLU A 166 -13.61 -12.34 15.98
CA GLU A 166 -12.55 -13.16 15.42
C GLU A 166 -11.92 -12.42 14.24
N ILE A 167 -10.69 -11.93 14.41
CA ILE A 167 -9.95 -11.19 13.38
C ILE A 167 -9.28 -12.21 12.46
N ASP A 168 -9.69 -12.29 11.18
CA ASP A 168 -9.07 -13.13 10.15
C ASP A 168 -7.82 -12.45 9.54
N PHE A 169 -6.72 -12.58 10.27
CA PHE A 169 -5.39 -12.15 9.89
C PHE A 169 -4.88 -12.78 8.58
N ASN A 170 -5.37 -13.96 8.15
CA ASN A 170 -4.97 -14.54 6.85
C ASN A 170 -5.62 -13.77 5.69
N LEU A 171 -6.86 -13.31 5.85
CA LEU A 171 -7.54 -12.43 4.90
C LEU A 171 -6.86 -11.06 4.82
N LEU A 172 -6.49 -10.47 5.96
CA LEU A 172 -5.75 -9.20 6.01
C LEU A 172 -4.38 -9.30 5.30
N TYR A 173 -3.68 -10.42 5.48
CA TYR A 173 -2.41 -10.68 4.81
C TYR A 173 -2.59 -10.93 3.30
N ALA A 174 -3.62 -11.69 2.91
CA ALA A 174 -3.96 -11.90 1.50
C ALA A 174 -4.40 -10.59 0.82
N GLU A 175 -5.09 -9.68 1.50
CA GLU A 175 -5.41 -8.34 1.00
C GLU A 175 -4.17 -7.43 0.89
N GLN A 176 -3.22 -7.54 1.83
CA GLN A 176 -1.96 -6.80 1.76
C GLN A 176 -0.99 -7.31 0.68
N GLN A 177 -1.00 -8.61 0.39
CA GLN A 177 -0.11 -9.23 -0.61
C GLN A 177 -0.73 -9.48 -1.97
N ALA A 178 -2.06 -9.34 -2.10
CA ALA A 178 -2.70 -9.42 -3.40
C ALA A 178 -2.00 -8.42 -4.34
N PRO A 179 -1.61 -8.84 -5.56
CA PRO A 179 -1.13 -7.88 -6.54
C PRO A 179 -2.18 -6.77 -6.63
N PRO A 180 -1.75 -5.49 -6.60
CA PRO A 180 -2.68 -4.38 -6.56
C PRO A 180 -3.72 -4.63 -7.66
N PRO A 181 -5.02 -4.61 -7.32
CA PRO A 181 -6.03 -5.00 -8.28
C PRO A 181 -5.80 -4.17 -9.54
N LEU A 182 -5.92 -4.81 -10.72
CA LEU A 182 -5.69 -4.16 -12.03
C LEU A 182 -6.41 -2.80 -12.14
N ILE A 183 -7.47 -2.63 -11.35
CA ILE A 183 -8.19 -1.40 -11.14
C ILE A 183 -8.28 -1.16 -9.62
N GLU A 184 -7.43 -0.27 -9.10
CA GLU A 184 -7.33 0.10 -7.67
C GLU A 184 -8.63 0.71 -7.11
N ASN A 185 -9.47 1.26 -7.99
CA ASN A 185 -10.75 1.86 -7.63
C ASN A 185 -11.83 1.52 -8.64
N TRP A 186 -12.49 0.37 -8.46
CA TRP A 186 -13.67 0.00 -9.25
C TRP A 186 -14.77 1.08 -9.18
N GLY A 187 -14.88 1.79 -8.06
CA GLY A 187 -15.75 2.95 -7.93
C GLY A 187 -15.45 4.05 -8.95
N ASN A 188 -14.17 4.36 -9.18
CA ASN A 188 -13.77 5.36 -10.18
C ASN A 188 -14.02 4.88 -11.60
N VAL A 189 -13.84 3.58 -11.88
CA VAL A 189 -14.12 3.03 -13.21
C VAL A 189 -15.62 3.01 -13.49
N ILE A 190 -16.44 2.59 -12.54
CA ILE A 190 -17.90 2.64 -12.66
C ILE A 190 -18.38 4.09 -12.85
N LEU A 191 -17.82 5.03 -12.08
CA LEU A 191 -18.12 6.45 -12.19
C LEU A 191 -17.72 7.00 -13.58
N LEU A 192 -16.54 6.67 -14.09
CA LEU A 192 -16.08 7.07 -15.42
C LEU A 192 -16.97 6.50 -16.52
N VAL A 193 -17.38 5.24 -16.41
CA VAL A 193 -18.33 4.62 -17.35
C VAL A 193 -19.68 5.35 -17.32
N LEU A 194 -20.21 5.65 -16.13
CA LEU A 194 -21.46 6.39 -15.97
C LEU A 194 -21.38 7.82 -16.54
N ILE A 195 -20.30 8.54 -16.26
CA ILE A 195 -20.05 9.88 -16.81
C ILE A 195 -19.98 9.79 -18.34
N THR A 196 -19.27 8.82 -18.89
CA THR A 196 -19.11 8.64 -20.33
C THR A 196 -20.44 8.34 -21.00
N VAL A 197 -21.22 7.39 -20.47
CA VAL A 197 -22.55 7.04 -20.99
C VAL A 197 -23.49 8.24 -20.92
N THR A 198 -23.48 8.99 -19.82
CA THR A 198 -24.32 10.17 -19.65
C THR A 198 -23.91 11.30 -20.60
N ALA A 199 -22.60 11.52 -20.78
CA ALA A 199 -22.07 12.49 -21.73
C ALA A 199 -22.43 12.12 -23.18
N ILE A 200 -22.34 10.85 -23.56
CA ILE A 200 -22.74 10.38 -24.88
C ILE A 200 -24.25 10.58 -25.08
N ALA A 201 -25.08 10.18 -24.11
CA ALA A 201 -26.52 10.35 -24.19
C ALA A 201 -26.90 11.84 -24.29
N PHE A 202 -26.28 12.70 -23.48
CA PHE A 202 -26.46 14.15 -23.54
C PHE A 202 -26.01 14.71 -24.88
N PHE A 203 -24.85 14.31 -25.39
CA PHE A 203 -24.33 14.78 -26.67
C PHE A 203 -25.24 14.35 -27.83
N LEU A 204 -25.69 13.10 -27.88
CA LEU A 204 -26.62 12.62 -28.91
C LEU A 204 -27.97 13.34 -28.87
N THR A 205 -28.49 13.60 -27.67
CA THR A 205 -29.75 14.34 -27.50
C THR A 205 -29.59 15.81 -27.84
N ALA A 206 -28.53 16.49 -27.40
CA ALA A 206 -28.23 17.87 -27.79
C ALA A 206 -27.99 18.00 -29.31
N TRP A 207 -27.26 17.06 -29.89
CA TRP A 207 -26.97 17.00 -31.33
C TRP A 207 -28.25 16.85 -32.17
N THR A 208 -29.23 16.09 -31.67
CA THR A 208 -30.50 15.86 -32.38
C THR A 208 -31.56 16.93 -32.09
N TRP A 209 -31.50 17.63 -30.95
CA TRP A 209 -32.58 18.50 -30.51
C TRP A 209 -32.43 19.98 -30.91
N GLU A 210 -31.20 20.50 -30.99
CA GLU A 210 -30.96 21.93 -31.25
C GLU A 210 -30.36 22.26 -32.64
N GLY A 211 -30.22 21.28 -33.54
CA GLY A 211 -29.65 21.54 -34.87
C GLY A 211 -28.15 21.91 -34.86
N TRP A 212 -27.47 21.69 -33.73
CA TRP A 212 -26.03 21.93 -33.56
C TRP A 212 -25.17 21.23 -34.61
N GLY A 213 -25.63 20.10 -35.16
CA GLY A 213 -24.93 19.42 -36.24
C GLY A 213 -24.67 20.31 -37.45
N GLN A 214 -25.57 21.23 -37.79
CA GLN A 214 -25.35 22.17 -38.90
C GLN A 214 -24.39 23.31 -38.52
N VAL A 215 -24.46 23.80 -37.27
CA VAL A 215 -23.57 24.85 -36.77
C VAL A 215 -22.12 24.34 -36.67
N VAL A 216 -21.94 23.12 -36.15
CA VAL A 216 -20.62 22.48 -36.05
C VAL A 216 -20.08 22.13 -37.44
N ALA A 217 -20.91 21.64 -38.37
CA ALA A 217 -20.48 21.39 -39.75
C ALA A 217 -20.04 22.68 -40.47
N GLY A 218 -20.76 23.80 -40.26
CA GLY A 218 -20.35 25.11 -40.75
C GLY A 218 -19.00 25.55 -40.17
N TRP A 219 -18.86 25.49 -38.84
CA TRP A 219 -17.62 25.84 -38.16
C TRP A 219 -16.42 24.98 -38.60
N ILE A 220 -16.61 23.66 -38.77
CA ILE A 220 -15.54 22.77 -39.26
C ILE A 220 -15.13 23.16 -40.68
N ASN A 221 -16.08 23.39 -41.59
CA ASN A 221 -15.75 23.80 -42.96
C ASN A 221 -14.96 25.12 -42.99
N ASP A 222 -15.37 26.09 -42.18
CA ASP A 222 -14.71 27.40 -42.12
C ASP A 222 -13.29 27.30 -41.55
N ASN A 223 -13.04 26.45 -40.55
CA ASN A 223 -11.72 26.32 -39.91
C ASN A 223 -10.78 25.34 -40.65
N VAL A 224 -11.32 24.28 -41.25
CA VAL A 224 -10.51 23.36 -42.09
C VAL A 224 -9.97 24.08 -43.31
N ALA A 225 -10.74 25.01 -43.89
CA ALA A 225 -10.25 25.88 -44.96
C ALA A 225 -9.00 26.66 -44.50
N VAL A 226 -9.09 27.36 -43.37
CA VAL A 226 -7.98 28.15 -42.79
C VAL A 226 -6.75 27.30 -42.49
N VAL A 227 -6.92 26.11 -41.91
CA VAL A 227 -5.80 25.21 -41.61
C VAL A 227 -5.20 24.62 -42.88
N SER A 228 -6.01 24.26 -43.88
CA SER A 228 -5.50 23.75 -45.16
C SER A 228 -4.69 24.79 -45.93
N GLU A 229 -5.11 26.06 -45.86
CA GLU A 229 -4.40 27.19 -46.45
C GLU A 229 -3.08 27.46 -45.72
N ALA A 230 -3.09 27.47 -44.39
CA ALA A 230 -1.89 27.64 -43.57
C ALA A 230 -0.88 26.50 -43.74
N VAL A 231 -1.35 25.25 -43.90
CA VAL A 231 -0.49 24.08 -44.18
C VAL A 231 0.07 24.13 -45.59
N ALA A 232 -0.70 24.60 -46.58
CA ALA A 232 -0.20 24.80 -47.94
C ALA A 232 0.86 25.90 -48.00
N GLU A 233 0.67 26.98 -47.25
CA GLU A 233 1.61 28.10 -47.14
C GLU A 233 2.88 27.69 -46.37
N ALA A 234 2.76 26.97 -45.27
CA ALA A 234 3.90 26.42 -44.53
C ALA A 234 4.66 25.35 -45.33
N GLY A 235 3.95 24.50 -46.09
CA GLY A 235 4.55 23.51 -46.98
C GLY A 235 5.35 24.14 -48.12
N ALA A 236 4.90 25.28 -48.65
CA ALA A 236 5.63 26.04 -49.65
C ALA A 236 6.89 26.73 -49.08
N ALA A 237 6.85 27.16 -47.82
CA ALA A 237 7.98 27.80 -47.14
C ALA A 237 9.13 26.84 -46.79
N VAL A 238 8.86 25.54 -46.62
CA VAL A 238 9.87 24.53 -46.25
C VAL A 238 10.72 24.06 -47.46
N THR A 239 10.32 24.38 -48.69
CA THR A 239 11.03 23.92 -49.90
C THR A 239 12.19 24.81 -50.38
N GLU A 240 12.43 25.99 -49.80
CA GLU A 240 13.43 26.93 -50.37
C GLU A 240 14.77 27.08 -49.63
N GLU A 241 14.95 26.63 -48.39
CA GLU A 241 16.27 26.79 -47.75
C GLU A 241 16.76 25.50 -47.10
N GLY A 242 17.75 24.88 -47.75
CA GLY A 242 18.43 23.70 -47.27
C GLY A 242 19.34 24.00 -46.09
N GLU A 243 18.94 23.56 -44.90
CA GLU A 243 19.84 23.05 -43.87
C GLU A 243 19.15 21.91 -43.10
N PRO A 244 19.86 20.82 -42.78
CA PRO A 244 19.30 19.71 -42.02
C PRO A 244 19.13 20.14 -40.55
N GLY A 245 17.87 20.39 -40.15
CA GLY A 245 17.52 20.72 -38.77
C GLY A 245 17.82 19.56 -37.79
N PRO A 246 18.13 19.86 -36.53
CA PRO A 246 18.25 18.86 -35.48
C PRO A 246 16.86 18.26 -35.19
N ASP A 247 16.81 17.00 -34.75
CA ASP A 247 15.62 16.23 -34.32
C ASP A 247 14.99 15.26 -35.32
N VAL A 248 15.76 14.72 -36.27
CA VAL A 248 15.35 13.46 -36.93
C VAL A 248 15.78 12.29 -36.04
N LEU A 249 14.81 11.66 -35.37
CA LEU A 249 15.04 10.39 -34.68
C LEU A 249 15.66 9.37 -35.65
N PRO A 250 16.67 8.59 -35.23
CA PRO A 250 17.30 7.61 -36.10
C PRO A 250 16.25 6.60 -36.60
N THR A 251 16.33 6.29 -37.89
CA THR A 251 15.47 5.29 -38.52
C THR A 251 15.72 3.90 -37.92
N PRO A 252 14.76 2.96 -38.01
CA PRO A 252 14.94 1.59 -37.49
C PRO A 252 16.19 0.88 -38.04
N ALA A 253 16.60 1.19 -39.28
CA ALA A 253 17.80 0.64 -39.89
C ALA A 253 19.09 1.20 -39.27
N GLU A 254 19.13 2.50 -38.99
CA GLU A 254 20.25 3.14 -38.29
C GLU A 254 20.37 2.65 -36.85
N LEU A 255 19.23 2.44 -36.18
CA LEU A 255 19.17 1.88 -34.84
C LEU A 255 19.69 0.42 -34.81
N ALA A 256 19.32 -0.39 -35.81
CA ALA A 256 19.83 -1.75 -35.96
C ALA A 256 21.35 -1.78 -36.18
N ALA A 257 21.87 -0.92 -37.06
CA ALA A 257 23.31 -0.78 -37.28
C ALA A 257 24.06 -0.26 -36.03
N LEU A 258 23.42 0.57 -35.21
CA LEU A 258 23.96 1.01 -33.92
C LEU A 258 24.09 -0.16 -32.94
N PHE A 259 23.06 -1.01 -32.82
CA PHE A 259 23.10 -2.18 -31.93
C PHE A 259 24.08 -3.25 -32.38
N GLU A 260 24.34 -3.38 -33.68
CA GLU A 260 25.36 -4.29 -34.19
C GLU A 260 26.78 -3.81 -33.82
N ARG A 261 27.01 -2.49 -33.81
CA ARG A 261 28.30 -1.90 -33.38
C ARG A 261 28.47 -1.87 -31.85
N LYS A 262 27.38 -1.76 -31.10
CA LYS A 262 27.37 -1.65 -29.62
C LYS A 262 26.32 -2.60 -29.02
N PRO A 263 26.62 -3.90 -28.91
CA PRO A 263 25.66 -4.90 -28.46
C PRO A 263 25.17 -4.66 -27.02
N GLU A 264 25.92 -3.93 -26.20
CA GLU A 264 25.54 -3.56 -24.83
C GLU A 264 24.26 -2.70 -24.83
N LEU A 265 24.09 -1.82 -25.83
CA LEU A 265 22.89 -0.98 -25.96
C LEU A 265 21.62 -1.81 -26.17
N LYS A 266 21.72 -3.01 -26.75
CA LYS A 266 20.58 -3.91 -26.95
C LYS A 266 19.96 -4.37 -25.62
N THR A 267 20.76 -4.46 -24.56
CA THR A 267 20.29 -4.84 -23.22
C THR A 267 19.61 -3.68 -22.48
N LEU A 268 20.05 -2.45 -22.75
CA LEU A 268 19.52 -1.23 -22.14
C LEU A 268 18.29 -0.70 -22.88
N TRP A 269 18.18 -0.95 -24.18
CA TRP A 269 17.12 -0.40 -25.02
C TRP A 269 15.70 -0.69 -24.54
N PRO A 270 15.33 -1.92 -24.14
CA PRO A 270 13.99 -2.17 -23.61
C PRO A 270 13.67 -1.33 -22.38
N ARG A 271 14.66 -1.00 -21.54
CA ARG A 271 14.46 -0.17 -20.35
C ARG A 271 14.29 1.30 -20.71
N LEU A 272 15.02 1.79 -21.70
CA LEU A 272 14.94 3.16 -22.18
C LEU A 272 13.68 3.42 -23.03
N ALA A 273 13.24 2.44 -23.82
CA ALA A 273 12.07 2.55 -24.69
C ALA A 273 10.74 2.70 -23.92
N HIS A 274 10.69 2.25 -22.66
CA HIS A 274 9.56 2.48 -21.75
C HIS A 274 9.68 3.79 -20.95
N GLY A 275 10.80 4.50 -21.08
CA GLY A 275 11.01 5.80 -20.45
C GLY A 275 10.13 6.88 -21.10
N SER A 276 9.75 7.90 -20.32
CA SER A 276 9.06 9.07 -20.88
C SER A 276 9.99 9.85 -21.81
N THR A 277 9.43 10.53 -22.80
CA THR A 277 10.20 11.42 -23.71
C THR A 277 11.02 12.47 -22.95
N ARG A 278 10.49 12.94 -21.81
CA ARG A 278 11.19 13.85 -20.90
C ARG A 278 12.43 13.21 -20.26
N LEU A 279 12.33 11.96 -19.80
CA LEU A 279 13.47 11.23 -19.24
C LEU A 279 14.60 11.09 -20.27
N LEU A 280 14.27 10.81 -21.53
CA LEU A 280 15.26 10.69 -22.60
C LEU A 280 15.93 12.03 -22.91
N ALA A 281 15.16 13.13 -22.90
CA ALA A 281 15.70 14.47 -23.06
C ALA A 281 16.65 14.86 -21.91
N ASP A 282 16.24 14.59 -20.66
CA ASP A 282 17.07 14.85 -19.47
C ASP A 282 18.35 13.99 -19.48
N LEU A 283 18.25 12.72 -19.87
CA LEU A 283 19.40 11.83 -19.99
C LEU A 283 20.37 12.30 -21.08
N ASN A 284 19.84 12.75 -22.23
CA ASN A 284 20.64 13.31 -23.31
C ASN A 284 21.35 14.60 -22.87
N GLN A 285 20.67 15.46 -22.11
CA GLN A 285 21.25 16.67 -21.56
C GLN A 285 22.38 16.34 -20.56
N ILE A 286 22.18 15.39 -19.66
CA ILE A 286 23.20 14.95 -18.69
C ILE A 286 24.41 14.34 -19.40
N LEU A 287 24.19 13.54 -20.44
CA LEU A 287 25.24 12.85 -21.18
C LEU A 287 25.94 13.72 -22.24
N SER A 288 25.43 14.92 -22.50
CA SER A 288 26.05 15.85 -23.46
C SER A 288 27.39 16.41 -22.98
N ASP A 289 27.63 16.41 -21.66
CA ASP A 289 28.95 16.65 -21.06
C ASP A 289 29.55 15.29 -20.66
N GLU A 290 30.53 14.82 -21.43
CA GLU A 290 31.11 13.48 -21.27
C GLU A 290 31.78 13.28 -19.89
N GLU A 291 32.40 14.33 -19.34
CA GLU A 291 33.12 14.26 -18.06
C GLU A 291 32.16 14.45 -16.88
N GLN A 292 31.28 15.44 -16.93
CA GLN A 292 30.33 15.70 -15.84
C GLN A 292 29.21 14.66 -15.81
N GLY A 293 28.72 14.21 -16.96
CA GLY A 293 27.64 13.24 -17.07
C GLY A 293 28.01 11.88 -16.47
N ALA A 294 29.22 11.39 -16.76
CA ALA A 294 29.72 10.13 -16.20
C ALA A 294 29.88 10.22 -14.68
N ASN A 295 30.44 11.32 -14.18
CA ASN A 295 30.59 11.55 -12.74
C ASN A 295 29.24 11.68 -12.02
N LEU A 296 28.26 12.34 -12.64
CA LEU A 296 26.90 12.48 -12.11
C LEU A 296 26.20 11.11 -12.03
N LEU A 297 26.26 10.30 -13.10
CA LEU A 297 25.66 8.97 -13.10
C LEU A 297 26.32 8.05 -12.07
N HIS A 298 27.65 8.13 -11.92
CA HIS A 298 28.37 7.40 -10.89
C HIS A 298 27.94 7.84 -9.47
N ALA A 299 27.81 9.16 -9.23
CA ALA A 299 27.31 9.68 -7.96
C ALA A 299 25.87 9.22 -7.67
N VAL A 300 24.97 9.28 -8.67
CA VAL A 300 23.57 8.85 -8.54
C VAL A 300 23.46 7.35 -8.27
N SER A 301 24.30 6.52 -8.90
CA SER A 301 24.31 5.07 -8.65
C SER A 301 24.72 4.68 -7.23
N ARG A 302 25.38 5.58 -6.49
CA ARG A 302 25.77 5.40 -5.08
C ARG A 302 24.74 5.93 -4.10
N LEU A 303 23.74 6.68 -4.56
CA LEU A 303 22.67 7.18 -3.69
C LEU A 303 21.70 6.05 -3.36
N ASP A 304 21.38 5.91 -2.09
CA ASP A 304 20.33 5.00 -1.62
C ASP A 304 18.96 5.45 -2.20
N LEU A 305 18.24 4.52 -2.82
CA LEU A 305 16.90 4.74 -3.36
C LEU A 305 15.92 5.25 -2.29
N LYS A 306 16.08 4.83 -1.03
CA LYS A 306 15.28 5.34 0.10
C LYS A 306 15.56 6.83 0.34
N MET A 307 16.81 7.26 0.19
CA MET A 307 17.18 8.67 0.34
C MET A 307 16.64 9.52 -0.81
N ILE A 308 16.69 9.02 -2.05
CA ILE A 308 16.09 9.72 -3.20
C ILE A 308 14.57 9.87 -3.02
N SER A 309 13.89 8.81 -2.54
CA SER A 309 12.46 8.86 -2.24
C SER A 309 12.14 9.87 -1.12
N ALA A 310 12.94 9.88 -0.05
CA ALA A 310 12.83 10.86 1.02
C ALA A 310 13.02 12.29 0.50
N MET A 311 14.05 12.54 -0.31
CA MET A 311 14.31 13.86 -0.91
C MET A 311 13.17 14.34 -1.83
N LYS A 312 12.50 13.41 -2.52
CA LYS A 312 11.32 13.74 -3.34
C LYS A 312 10.16 14.26 -2.48
N SER A 313 10.04 13.80 -1.24
CA SER A 313 9.01 14.26 -0.30
C SER A 313 9.34 15.60 0.38
N TRP A 314 10.58 16.08 0.27
CA TRP A 314 11.00 17.32 0.92
C TRP A 314 10.36 18.55 0.29
N ARG A 315 10.08 19.55 1.11
CA ARG A 315 9.59 20.85 0.63
C ARG A 315 10.73 21.60 -0.05
N GLU A 316 10.37 22.56 -0.88
CA GLU A 316 11.34 23.37 -1.64
C GLU A 316 12.39 24.05 -0.74
N LYS A 317 11.96 24.59 0.41
CA LYS A 317 12.86 25.19 1.41
C LYS A 317 13.89 24.21 1.97
N ASP A 318 13.49 22.96 2.18
CA ASP A 318 14.37 21.93 2.74
C ASP A 318 15.46 21.53 1.70
N ARG A 319 15.11 21.55 0.40
CA ARG A 319 16.07 21.37 -0.70
C ARG A 319 17.05 22.54 -0.83
N GLU A 320 16.57 23.78 -0.67
CA GLU A 320 17.43 24.97 -0.68
C GLU A 320 18.44 24.95 0.47
N LEU A 321 18.01 24.54 1.66
CA LEU A 321 18.90 24.37 2.83
C LEU A 321 19.96 23.30 2.60
N LEU A 322 19.60 22.16 2.00
CA LEU A 322 20.58 21.13 1.66
C LEU A 322 21.59 21.63 0.61
N LEU A 323 21.13 22.37 -0.41
CA LEU A 323 22.01 22.97 -1.41
C LEU A 323 22.94 24.03 -0.82
N ALA A 324 22.46 24.80 0.16
CA ALA A 324 23.30 25.75 0.89
C ALA A 324 24.35 25.02 1.72
N LEU A 325 23.96 23.97 2.46
CA LEU A 325 24.89 23.16 3.26
C LEU A 325 25.95 22.48 2.38
N ALA A 326 25.56 21.93 1.23
CA ALA A 326 26.48 21.29 0.29
C ALA A 326 27.48 22.27 -0.36
N LYS A 327 27.20 23.57 -0.39
CA LYS A 327 28.13 24.59 -0.89
C LYS A 327 29.17 25.03 0.14
N GLU A 328 28.89 24.81 1.42
CA GLU A 328 29.78 25.14 2.53
C GLU A 328 30.75 23.99 2.89
N LEU A 329 30.48 22.79 2.35
CA LEU A 329 31.34 21.60 2.46
C LEU A 329 32.30 21.48 1.28
#